data_AF-A0A8J7ML08-F1
#
_entry.id   AF-A0A8J7ML08-F1
#
_cell.length_a   1.000
_cell.length_b   1.000
_cell.length_c   1.000
_cell.angle_alpha   90.00
_cell.angle_beta   90.00
_cell.angle_gamma   90.00
#
_symmetry.space_group_name_H-M   'P 1'
#
loop_
_entity.id
_entity.type
_entity.pdbx_description
1 polymer ?
#
loop_
_entity_poly.entity_id
_entity_poly.type
_entity_poly.pdbx_seq_one_letter_code
_entity_poly.pdbx_strand_id
1 'polypeptide(L)' 'MLDQNPTYEKFVRLFLEQIYIDLAERVEDLLFYNAKDRYDNLMLKNPSLFQRVNLGHIASYIGVTQETLSRIRAQK' A
#
# COMPACT_ATOMS: atom_id res chain seq x y z
N MET A 1 -8.22 -26.70 -12.66
CA MET A 1 -9.03 -26.06 -11.59
C MET A 1 -9.56 -24.69 -12.02
N LEU A 2 -8.74 -23.82 -12.64
CA LEU A 2 -9.23 -22.55 -13.23
C LEU A 2 -9.99 -22.79 -14.55
N ASP A 3 -9.47 -23.64 -15.43
CA ASP A 3 -10.07 -23.94 -16.75
C ASP A 3 -11.43 -24.65 -16.68
N GLN A 4 -11.82 -25.12 -15.50
CA GLN A 4 -13.07 -25.83 -15.25
C GLN A 4 -14.20 -24.89 -14.79
N ASN A 5 -13.88 -23.64 -14.44
CA ASN A 5 -14.85 -22.65 -13.99
C ASN A 5 -14.52 -21.24 -14.52
N PRO A 6 -15.11 -20.85 -15.66
CA PRO A 6 -14.84 -19.55 -16.30
C PRO A 6 -15.13 -18.32 -15.43
N THR A 7 -16.08 -18.43 -14.49
CA THR A 7 -16.38 -17.34 -13.54
C THR A 7 -15.24 -17.14 -12.56
N TYR A 8 -14.68 -18.24 -12.05
CA TYR A 8 -13.55 -18.18 -11.13
C TYR A 8 -12.27 -17.70 -11.83
N GLU A 9 -12.04 -18.12 -13.07
CA GLU A 9 -10.96 -17.60 -13.91
C GLU A 9 -11.06 -16.08 -14.10
N LYS A 10 -12.25 -15.57 -14.45
CA LYS A 10 -12.48 -14.12 -14.58
C LYS A 10 -12.23 -13.38 -13.26
N PHE A 11 -12.68 -13.92 -12.13
CA PHE A 11 -12.43 -13.33 -10.82
C PHE A 11 -10.93 -13.24 -10.54
N VAL A 12 -10.19 -14.34 -10.71
CA VAL A 12 -8.75 -14.39 -10.47
C VAL A 12 -8.01 -13.41 -11.38
N ARG A 13 -8.38 -13.34 -12.67
CA ARG A 13 -7.79 -12.38 -13.60
C ARG A 13 -7.96 -10.93 -13.13
N LEU A 14 -9.19 -10.52 -12.83
CA LEU A 14 -9.48 -9.16 -12.35
C LEU A 14 -8.78 -8.86 -11.02
N PHE A 15 -8.70 -9.85 -10.12
CA PHE A 15 -8.01 -9.71 -8.84
C PHE A 15 -6.49 -9.54 -9.03
N LEU A 16 -5.88 -10.31 -9.92
CA LEU A 16 -4.46 -10.19 -10.26
C LEU A 16 -4.14 -8.86 -10.95
N GLU A 17 -5.00 -8.39 -11.85
CA GLU A 17 -4.88 -7.07 -12.48
C GLU A 17 -4.87 -5.96 -11.41
N GLN A 18 -5.79 -6.03 -10.43
CA GLN A 18 -5.82 -5.06 -9.34
C GLN A 18 -4.56 -5.12 -8.47
N ILE A 19 -4.10 -6.32 -8.10
CA ILE A 19 -2.84 -6.50 -7.35
C ILE A 19 -1.65 -5.91 -8.11
N TYR A 20 -1.61 -6.11 -9.44
CA TYR A 20 -0.53 -5.59 -10.27
C TYR A 20 -0.53 -4.06 -10.29
N ILE A 21 -1.70 -3.44 -10.43
CA ILE A 21 -1.84 -1.97 -10.38
C ILE A 21 -1.36 -1.45 -9.02
N ASP A 22 -1.84 -2.03 -7.91
CA ASP A 22 -1.44 -1.62 -6.57
C ASP A 22 0.08 -1.79 -6.32
N LEU A 23 0.69 -2.84 -6.89
CA LEU A 23 2.14 -3.05 -6.82
C LEU A 23 2.90 -2.01 -7.65
N ALA A 24 2.44 -1.69 -8.86
CA ALA A 24 3.07 -0.71 -9.72
C ALA A 24 3.03 0.70 -9.10
N GLU A 25 1.87 1.12 -8.58
CA GLU A 25 1.71 2.37 -7.84
C GLU A 25 2.64 2.42 -6.62
N ARG A 26 2.76 1.31 -5.88
CA ARG A 26 3.69 1.25 -4.74
C ARG A 26 5.15 1.40 -5.15
N VAL A 27 5.56 0.80 -6.27
CA VAL A 27 6.92 0.96 -6.79
C VAL A 27 7.17 2.41 -7.21
N GLU A 28 6.20 3.03 -7.88
CA GLU A 28 6.25 4.45 -8.25
C GLU A 28 6.39 5.34 -7.00
N ASP A 29 5.55 5.13 -5.99
CA ASP A 29 5.62 5.81 -4.70
C ASP A 29 7.04 5.72 -4.11
N LEU A 30 7.63 4.52 -4.09
CA LEU A 30 8.96 4.29 -3.52
C LEU A 30 10.09 4.95 -4.33
N LEU A 31 9.94 5.10 -5.64
CA LEU A 31 10.97 5.64 -6.53
C LEU A 31 10.93 7.17 -6.63
N PHE A 32 9.74 7.76 -6.65
CA PHE A 32 9.57 9.17 -7.02
C PHE A 32 9.13 10.08 -5.87
N TYR A 33 8.67 9.51 -4.76
CA TYR A 33 8.15 10.29 -3.64
C TYR A 33 9.00 10.14 -2.39
N ASN A 34 9.08 11.23 -1.61
CA ASN A 34 9.79 11.21 -0.34
C ASN A 34 8.94 10.52 0.75
N ALA A 35 9.53 10.29 1.93
CA ALA A 35 8.87 9.60 3.03
C ALA A 35 7.58 10.27 3.52
N LYS A 36 7.51 11.60 3.50
CA LYS A 36 6.33 12.35 3.94
C LYS A 36 5.22 12.24 2.90
N ASP A 37 5.56 12.41 1.63
CA ASP A 37 4.60 12.29 0.52
C ASP A 37 3.98 10.88 0.49
N ARG A 38 4.80 9.83 0.64
CA ARG A 38 4.31 8.43 0.72
C ARG A 38 3.37 8.21 1.91
N TYR A 39 3.66 8.82 3.06
CA TYR A 39 2.76 8.77 4.23
C TYR A 39 1.43 9.48 3.94
N ASP A 40 1.48 10.70 3.40
CA ASP A 40 0.30 11.50 3.09
C ASP A 40 -0.57 10.80 2.02
N ASN A 41 0.05 10.25 0.96
CA ASN A 41 -0.62 9.44 -0.07
C ASN A 41 -1.33 8.22 0.53
N LEU A 42 -0.66 7.46 1.40
CA LEU A 42 -1.27 6.30 2.05
C LEU A 42 -2.44 6.70 2.96
N MET A 43 -2.33 7.82 3.67
CA MET A 43 -3.39 8.33 4.54
C MET A 43 -4.62 8.80 3.77
N LEU A 44 -4.42 9.35 2.56
CA LEU A 44 -5.50 9.70 1.65
C LEU A 44 -6.15 8.46 1.02
N LYS A 45 -5.36 7.50 0.54
CA LYS A 45 -5.85 6.29 -0.15
C LYS A 45 -6.61 5.37 0.82
N ASN A 46 -6.10 5.18 2.04
CA ASN A 46 -6.65 4.22 2.99
C ASN A 46 -6.54 4.70 4.46
N PRO A 47 -7.34 5.69 4.88
CA PRO A 47 -7.26 6.27 6.22
C PRO A 47 -7.56 5.25 7.34
N SER A 48 -8.42 4.26 7.06
CA SER A 48 -8.79 3.23 8.03
C SER A 48 -7.65 2.28 8.42
N LEU A 49 -6.60 2.16 7.58
CA LEU A 49 -5.43 1.32 7.89
C LEU A 49 -4.71 1.81 9.15
N PHE A 50 -4.64 3.12 9.37
CA PHE A 50 -3.93 3.72 10.48
C PHE A 50 -4.56 3.43 11.86
N GLN A 51 -5.80 2.93 11.87
CA GLN A 51 -6.49 2.50 13.08
C GLN A 51 -6.37 0.99 13.33
N ARG A 52 -6.10 0.21 12.29
CA ARG A 52 -6.17 -1.27 12.32
C ARG A 52 -4.80 -1.95 12.27
N VAL A 53 -3.79 -1.25 11.76
CA VAL A 53 -2.47 -1.79 11.51
C VAL A 53 -1.47 -1.10 12.43
N ASN A 54 -0.53 -1.87 12.99
CA ASN A 54 0.51 -1.31 13.83
C ASN A 54 1.40 -0.34 13.04
N LEU A 55 2.03 0.60 13.76
CA LEU A 55 2.84 1.63 13.13
C LEU A 55 4.07 1.07 12.40
N GLY A 56 4.64 -0.04 12.88
CA GLY A 56 5.82 -0.68 12.28
C GLY A 56 5.55 -1.24 10.88
N HIS A 57 4.39 -1.85 10.65
CA HIS A 57 3.97 -2.33 9.34
C HIS A 57 3.70 -1.17 8.38
N ILE A 58 3.11 -0.08 8.87
CA ILE A 58 2.91 1.14 8.06
C ILE A 58 4.27 1.73 7.67
N ALA A 59 5.21 1.81 8.62
CA ALA A 59 6.57 2.30 8.34
C ALA A 59 7.28 1.42 7.31
N SER A 60 7.21 0.10 7.47
CA SER A 60 7.77 -0.86 6.52
C SER A 60 7.12 -0.75 5.14
N TYR A 61 5.81 -0.48 5.09
CA TYR A 61 5.08 -0.34 3.83
C TYR A 61 5.58 0.85 3.01
N ILE A 62 5.72 2.02 3.65
CA ILE A 62 6.22 3.26 3.02
C ILE A 62 7.75 3.34 2.97
N GLY A 63 8.48 2.28 3.33
CA GLY A 63 9.93 2.18 3.20
C GLY A 63 10.72 3.07 4.17
N VAL A 64 10.30 3.18 5.43
CA VAL A 64 11.03 3.88 6.49
C VAL A 64 11.03 3.11 7.82
N THR A 65 11.87 3.52 8.77
CA THR A 65 11.83 2.97 10.12
C THR A 65 10.64 3.51 10.91
N GLN A 66 10.18 2.77 11.93
CA GLN A 66 9.06 3.19 12.78
C GLN A 66 9.34 4.52 13.51
N GLU A 67 10.59 4.79 13.88
CA GLU A 67 11.03 6.05 14.49
C GLU A 67 10.94 7.20 13.49
N THR A 68 11.30 6.96 12.23
CA THR A 68 11.20 7.96 11.15
C THR A 68 9.74 8.31 10.88
N LEU A 69 8.86 7.30 10.80
CA LEU A 69 7.43 7.53 10.68
C LEU A 69 6.86 8.28 11.90
N SER A 70 7.30 7.94 13.11
CA SER A 70 6.90 8.67 14.32
C SER A 70 7.28 10.15 14.26
N ARG A 71 8.48 10.49 13.74
CA ARG A 71 8.91 11.87 13.54
C ARG A 71 8.06 12.60 12.49
N ILE A 72 7.75 11.96 11.36
CA ILE A 72 6.89 12.54 10.31
C ILE A 72 5.52 12.91 10.88
N ARG A 73 4.94 12.04 11.72
CA ARG A 73 3.65 12.29 12.38
C ARG A 73 3.68 13.43 13.39
N ALA A 74 4.83 13.66 14.04
CA ALA A 74 5.00 14.72 15.04
C ALA A 74 5.27 16.11 14.43
N GLN A 75 5.65 16.18 13.16
CA GLN A 75 5.87 17.44 12.41
C GLN A 75 4.59 18.02 11.80
N LYS A 76 3.44 17.35 12.00
CA LYS A 76 2.12 17.77 11.56
C LYS A 76 1.41 18.50 12.69
#